data_AF-A0A1B6CWY3-F1
#
_entry.id   AF-A0A1B6CWY3-F1
#
_cell.length_a   1.000
_cell.length_b   1.000
_cell.length_c   1.000
_cell.angle_alpha   90.00
_cell.angle_beta   90.00
_cell.angle_gamma   90.00
#
_symmetry.space_group_name_H-M   'P 1'
#
loop_
_entity.id
_entity.type
_entity.pdbx_description
1 polymer ?
#
loop_
_entity_poly.entity_id
_entity_poly.type
_entity_poly.pdbx_seq_one_letter_code
_entity_poly.pdbx_strand_id
1 'polypeptide(L)'
;MSILEINQYLSNFHSEKIWENNDDFNEIPKVNINHVSYSLFLETFLLKNKPCILTNVGSKWRSKQEWLIHSNPNFDFLKNNYGEIDVPITNCHDKYYNSQKKETRKLKHFIDYWTEYKNKGYPENMSCLYLKDWHFTRDFPSDDVYQIPHVFASDWLNEYYSQSCKQDDYRFVYMGPSGTWHL
;
A
#
# COMPACT_ATOMS: atom_id res chain seq x y z
N MET A 1 -14.69 32.26 16.38
CA MET A 1 -13.39 32.66 15.80
C MET A 1 -13.67 33.37 14.49
N SER A 2 -13.28 34.64 14.37
CA SER A 2 -13.47 35.43 13.15
C SER A 2 -12.46 35.04 12.08
N ILE A 3 -12.77 35.32 10.80
CA ILE A 3 -11.87 35.07 9.66
C ILE A 3 -10.50 35.77 9.85
N LEU A 4 -10.47 36.89 10.56
CA LEU A 4 -9.24 37.59 10.92
C LEU A 4 -8.36 36.80 11.92
N GLU A 5 -8.98 36.12 12.89
CA GLU A 5 -8.25 35.30 13.87
C GLU A 5 -7.65 34.05 13.22
N ILE A 6 -8.32 33.48 12.21
CA ILE A 6 -7.81 32.35 11.40
C ILE A 6 -6.62 32.80 10.55
N ASN A 7 -6.72 33.96 9.90
CA ASN A 7 -5.63 34.49 9.07
C ASN A 7 -4.39 34.85 9.88
N GLN A 8 -4.56 35.30 11.12
CA GLN A 8 -3.44 35.59 12.04
C GLN A 8 -2.79 34.31 12.59
N TYR A 9 -3.56 33.22 12.75
CA TYR A 9 -3.04 31.90 13.10
C TYR A 9 -2.22 31.30 11.94
N LEU A 10 -2.70 31.47 10.70
CA LEU A 10 -2.02 31.01 9.49
C LEU A 10 -0.75 31.81 9.18
N SER A 11 -0.69 33.11 9.49
CA SER A 11 0.52 33.93 9.32
C SER A 11 1.62 33.63 10.35
N ASN A 12 1.25 33.10 11.52
CA ASN A 12 2.20 32.77 12.59
C ASN A 12 2.82 31.37 12.43
N PHE A 13 2.31 30.54 11.51
CA PHE A 13 2.96 29.29 11.12
C PHE A 13 4.10 29.59 10.14
N HIS A 14 5.17 30.16 10.70
CA HIS A 14 6.43 30.32 10.00
C HIS A 14 6.87 28.97 9.43
N SER A 15 7.17 29.01 8.13
CA SER A 15 7.55 27.94 7.24
C SER A 15 8.92 27.34 7.58
N GLU A 16 9.05 26.67 8.72
CA GLU A 16 10.19 25.79 8.97
C GLU A 16 9.99 24.48 8.18
N LYS A 17 10.49 24.46 6.93
CA LYS A 17 10.82 23.27 6.13
C LYS A 17 9.74 22.15 6.08
N ILE A 18 8.47 22.50 5.85
CA ILE A 18 7.44 21.49 5.54
C ILE A 18 7.60 20.96 4.10
N TRP A 19 8.22 21.76 3.22
CA TRP A 19 8.35 21.49 1.80
C TRP A 19 9.80 21.69 1.37
N GLU A 20 10.34 20.75 0.59
CA GLU A 20 11.42 21.08 -0.34
C GLU A 20 10.74 21.74 -1.54
N ASN A 21 10.76 23.07 -1.59
CA ASN A 21 10.30 23.81 -2.76
C ASN A 21 11.32 23.59 -3.88
N ASN A 22 11.04 22.65 -4.77
CA ASN A 22 11.51 22.73 -6.14
C ASN A 22 10.37 23.35 -6.95
N ASP A 23 10.57 24.59 -7.40
CA ASP A 23 9.67 25.31 -8.34
C ASP A 23 9.73 24.73 -9.77
N ASP A 24 10.16 23.48 -9.90
CA ASP A 24 10.18 22.76 -11.17
C ASP A 24 8.86 22.00 -11.29
N PHE A 25 8.04 22.34 -12.30
CA PHE A 25 6.77 21.68 -12.61
C PHE A 25 6.91 20.17 -12.93
N ASN A 26 8.12 19.61 -12.82
CA ASN A 26 8.48 18.24 -13.15
C ASN A 26 8.60 17.29 -11.94
N GLU A 27 8.56 17.77 -10.68
CA GLU A 27 8.72 16.89 -9.51
C GLU A 27 7.43 16.74 -8.70
N ILE A 28 7.04 15.49 -8.45
CA ILE A 28 5.92 15.16 -7.55
C ILE A 28 6.30 15.55 -6.12
N PRO A 29 5.56 16.44 -5.43
CA PRO A 29 5.92 16.90 -4.09
C PRO A 29 6.03 15.75 -3.09
N LYS A 30 7.07 15.79 -2.24
CA LYS A 30 7.23 14.85 -1.12
C LYS A 30 6.72 15.48 0.17
N VAL A 31 5.95 14.72 0.95
CA VAL A 31 5.30 15.20 2.17
C VAL A 31 5.62 14.25 3.32
N ASN A 32 6.29 14.76 4.36
CA ASN A 32 6.54 13.98 5.56
C ASN A 32 5.26 13.86 6.38
N ILE A 33 4.76 12.63 6.53
CA ILE A 33 3.49 12.38 7.23
C ILE A 33 3.50 12.93 8.66
N ASN A 34 4.65 12.92 9.33
CA ASN A 34 4.76 13.38 10.73
C ASN A 34 4.62 14.90 10.89
N HIS A 35 4.75 15.68 9.81
CA HIS A 35 4.77 17.15 9.84
C HIS A 35 3.57 17.78 9.11
N VAL A 36 2.54 17.00 8.77
CA VAL A 36 1.35 17.49 8.06
C VAL A 36 0.09 17.11 8.84
N SER A 37 -0.83 18.06 9.01
CA SER A 37 -2.15 17.79 9.57
C SER A 37 -3.12 17.29 8.50
N TYR A 38 -4.22 16.64 8.91
CA TYR A 38 -5.28 16.25 7.99
C TYR A 38 -5.86 17.45 7.22
N SER A 39 -6.16 18.56 7.89
CA SER A 39 -6.73 19.76 7.25
C SER A 39 -5.81 20.36 6.20
N LEU A 40 -4.52 20.49 6.52
CA LEU A 40 -3.52 21.01 5.59
C LEU A 40 -3.37 20.09 4.38
N PHE A 41 -3.34 18.76 4.60
CA PHE A 41 -3.26 17.79 3.52
C PHE A 41 -4.50 17.82 2.61
N LEU A 42 -5.69 17.91 3.20
CA LEU A 42 -6.97 18.00 2.52
C LEU A 42 -7.02 19.21 1.57
N GLU A 43 -6.71 20.41 2.09
CA GLU A 43 -6.76 21.65 1.31
C GLU A 43 -5.64 21.75 0.26
N THR A 44 -4.48 21.17 0.54
CA THR A 44 -3.31 21.28 -0.34
C THR A 44 -3.34 20.25 -1.48
N PHE A 45 -3.77 19.02 -1.19
CA PHE A 45 -3.66 17.90 -2.15
C PHE A 45 -5.03 17.32 -2.54
N LEU A 46 -5.82 16.87 -1.57
CA LEU A 46 -7.03 16.08 -1.85
C LEU A 46 -8.09 16.91 -2.58
N LEU A 47 -8.45 18.11 -2.10
CA LEU A 47 -9.47 18.97 -2.74
C LEU A 47 -9.03 19.48 -4.12
N LYS A 48 -7.72 19.60 -4.34
CA LYS A 48 -7.15 20.08 -5.60
C LYS A 48 -6.82 18.95 -6.58
N ASN A 49 -7.05 17.71 -6.17
CA ASN A 49 -6.67 16.51 -6.91
C ASN A 49 -5.19 16.52 -7.34
N LYS A 50 -4.30 16.98 -6.45
CA LYS A 50 -2.86 17.14 -6.73
C LYS A 50 -2.09 15.90 -6.22
N PRO A 51 -1.29 15.23 -7.05
CA PRO A 51 -0.49 14.09 -6.62
C PRO A 51 0.65 14.51 -5.69
N CYS A 52 1.02 13.62 -4.76
CA CYS A 52 2.18 13.76 -3.90
C CYS A 52 2.74 12.39 -3.46
N ILE A 53 3.97 12.37 -2.97
CA ILE A 53 4.61 11.21 -2.35
C ILE A 53 4.61 11.43 -0.84
N LEU A 54 3.84 10.63 -0.10
CA LEU A 54 3.91 10.60 1.35
C LEU A 54 5.16 9.83 1.81
N THR A 55 5.98 10.43 2.66
CA THR A 55 7.18 9.81 3.24
C THR A 55 6.98 9.50 4.73
N ASN A 56 7.85 8.64 5.28
CA ASN A 56 7.80 8.16 6.67
C ASN A 56 6.51 7.40 7.05
N VAL A 57 5.79 6.88 6.06
CA VAL A 57 4.59 6.05 6.25
C VAL A 57 5.00 4.63 6.68
N GLY A 58 4.19 4.05 7.57
CA GLY A 58 4.24 2.63 7.89
C GLY A 58 5.46 2.16 8.67
N SER A 59 6.24 3.06 9.27
CA SER A 59 7.39 2.70 10.12
C SER A 59 7.01 1.81 11.31
N LYS A 60 5.77 1.95 11.81
CA LYS A 60 5.21 1.18 12.92
C LYS A 60 4.34 0.00 12.49
N TRP A 61 4.17 -0.23 11.19
CA TRP A 61 3.32 -1.32 10.71
C TRP A 61 3.96 -2.67 11.00
N ARG A 62 3.20 -3.61 11.59
CA ARG A 62 3.67 -4.98 11.84
C ARG A 62 4.08 -5.66 10.54
N SER A 63 3.38 -5.44 9.43
CA SER A 63 3.79 -5.92 8.10
C SER A 63 5.22 -5.52 7.74
N LYS A 64 5.63 -4.28 8.01
CA LYS A 64 6.99 -3.80 7.74
C LYS A 64 8.05 -4.45 8.64
N GLN A 65 7.65 -4.86 9.85
CA GLN A 65 8.54 -5.44 10.86
C GLN A 65 8.66 -6.96 10.72
N GLU A 66 7.56 -7.64 10.40
CA GLU A 66 7.44 -9.10 10.43
C GLU A 66 7.54 -9.71 9.03
N TRP A 67 6.99 -9.05 8.00
CA TRP A 67 6.97 -9.59 6.63
C TRP A 67 8.27 -9.33 5.88
N LEU A 68 9.24 -8.62 6.49
CA LEU A 68 10.51 -8.27 5.88
C LEU A 68 11.69 -8.71 6.75
N ILE A 69 12.74 -9.22 6.11
CA ILE A 69 14.08 -9.43 6.67
C ILE A 69 15.08 -8.74 5.73
N HIS A 70 15.85 -7.78 6.24
CA HIS A 70 16.82 -7.00 5.44
C HIS A 70 16.23 -6.48 4.11
N SER A 71 15.01 -5.90 4.18
CA SER A 71 14.25 -5.39 3.02
C SER A 71 13.83 -6.44 1.99
N ASN A 72 14.01 -7.73 2.25
CA ASN A 72 13.48 -8.83 1.44
C ASN A 72 12.25 -9.44 2.13
N PRO A 73 11.30 -10.03 1.39
CA PRO A 73 10.19 -10.76 1.98
C PRO A 73 10.66 -11.86 2.94
N ASN A 74 10.06 -11.90 4.13
CA ASN A 74 10.25 -12.95 5.13
C ASN A 74 9.36 -14.15 4.79
N PHE A 75 9.82 -14.97 3.85
CA PHE A 75 9.06 -16.11 3.34
C PHE A 75 8.72 -17.16 4.40
N ASP A 76 9.62 -17.40 5.36
CA ASP A 76 9.36 -18.35 6.45
C ASP A 76 8.21 -17.86 7.34
N PHE A 77 8.23 -16.58 7.74
CA PHE A 77 7.14 -15.99 8.51
C PHE A 77 5.81 -16.03 7.75
N LEU A 78 5.80 -15.60 6.49
CA LEU A 78 4.59 -15.56 5.67
C LEU A 78 4.00 -16.96 5.45
N LYS A 79 4.85 -17.98 5.21
CA LYS A 79 4.42 -19.38 5.09
C LYS A 79 3.85 -19.91 6.40
N ASN A 80 4.55 -19.69 7.51
CA ASN A 80 4.16 -20.27 8.80
C ASN A 80 2.86 -19.66 9.36
N ASN A 81 2.61 -18.37 9.11
CA ASN A 81 1.44 -17.68 9.65
C ASN A 81 0.24 -17.66 8.68
N TYR A 82 0.49 -17.58 7.37
CA TYR A 82 -0.57 -17.34 6.38
C TYR A 82 -0.57 -18.35 5.21
N GLY A 83 0.33 -19.35 5.21
CA GLY A 83 0.58 -20.21 4.05
C GLY A 83 -0.61 -21.03 3.55
N GLU A 84 -1.58 -21.33 4.41
CA GLU A 84 -2.75 -22.16 4.08
C GLU A 84 -3.93 -21.35 3.50
N ILE A 85 -3.85 -20.02 3.43
CA ILE A 85 -4.90 -19.22 2.81
C ILE A 85 -4.82 -19.29 1.28
N ASP A 86 -5.98 -19.27 0.65
CA ASP A 86 -6.11 -19.18 -0.80
C ASP A 86 -6.00 -17.73 -1.24
N VAL A 87 -4.98 -17.41 -2.06
CA VAL A 87 -4.69 -16.06 -2.53
C VAL A 87 -4.90 -15.92 -4.05
N PRO A 88 -5.32 -14.74 -4.52
CA PRO A 88 -5.43 -14.43 -5.94
C PRO A 88 -4.05 -14.20 -6.57
N ILE A 89 -3.75 -14.97 -7.62
CA ILE A 89 -2.52 -14.92 -8.40
C ILE A 89 -2.85 -14.62 -9.86
N THR A 90 -2.09 -13.74 -10.49
CA THR A 90 -2.12 -13.50 -11.93
C THR A 90 -0.78 -13.87 -12.57
N ASN A 91 -0.79 -14.31 -13.83
CA ASN A 91 0.43 -14.46 -14.63
C ASN A 91 0.59 -13.24 -15.54
N CYS A 92 1.62 -12.44 -15.30
CA CYS A 92 1.91 -11.22 -16.07
C CYS A 92 2.24 -11.49 -17.55
N HIS A 93 2.67 -12.71 -17.91
CA HIS A 93 2.98 -13.08 -19.30
C HIS A 93 1.74 -13.54 -20.09
N ASP A 94 0.66 -13.94 -19.40
CA ASP A 94 -0.57 -14.39 -20.06
C ASP A 94 -1.54 -13.22 -20.23
N LYS A 95 -1.50 -12.59 -21.41
CA LYS A 95 -2.53 -11.61 -21.80
C LYS A 95 -3.78 -12.36 -22.27
N TYR A 96 -4.86 -12.32 -21.49
CA TYR A 96 -6.15 -12.90 -21.88
C TYR A 96 -7.21 -11.81 -21.93
N TYR A 97 -7.49 -11.27 -23.12
CA TYR A 97 -8.58 -10.30 -23.36
C TYR A 97 -8.73 -9.22 -22.26
N ASN A 98 -7.89 -8.18 -22.32
CA ASN A 98 -7.92 -7.01 -21.42
C ASN A 98 -7.86 -7.32 -19.91
N SER A 99 -7.55 -8.55 -19.51
CA SER A 99 -7.38 -8.97 -18.13
C SER A 99 -6.29 -10.04 -18.00
N GLN A 100 -5.63 -10.11 -16.86
CA GLN A 100 -4.73 -11.22 -16.57
C GLN A 100 -5.58 -12.38 -16.01
N LYS A 101 -5.33 -13.62 -16.45
CA LYS A 101 -6.01 -14.80 -15.91
C LYS A 101 -5.74 -14.88 -14.40
N LYS A 102 -6.79 -14.72 -13.60
CA LYS A 102 -6.73 -14.91 -12.15
C LYS A 102 -6.88 -16.39 -11.83
N GLU A 103 -5.92 -16.92 -11.10
CA GLU A 103 -6.01 -18.24 -10.48
C GLU A 103 -5.93 -18.09 -8.96
N THR A 104 -6.52 -19.02 -8.24
CA THR A 104 -6.43 -19.08 -6.79
C THR A 104 -5.48 -20.20 -6.41
N ARG A 105 -4.51 -19.90 -5.54
CA ARG A 105 -3.56 -20.89 -5.02
C ARG A 105 -3.27 -20.62 -3.56
N LYS A 106 -2.80 -21.64 -2.83
CA LYS A 106 -2.30 -21.46 -1.46
C LYS A 106 -1.10 -20.53 -1.46
N LEU A 107 -1.05 -19.60 -0.50
CA LEU A 107 0.05 -18.65 -0.35
C LEU A 107 1.41 -19.38 -0.27
N LYS A 108 1.48 -20.50 0.44
CA LYS A 108 2.72 -21.30 0.54
C LYS A 108 3.27 -21.73 -0.83
N HIS A 109 2.39 -22.12 -1.76
CA HIS A 109 2.79 -22.53 -3.11
C HIS A 109 3.24 -21.34 -3.97
N PHE A 110 2.63 -20.17 -3.78
CA PHE A 110 3.13 -18.94 -4.41
C PHE A 110 4.52 -18.57 -3.90
N ILE A 111 4.77 -18.72 -2.59
CA ILE A 111 6.09 -18.46 -1.99
C ILE A 111 7.13 -19.50 -2.46
N ASP A 112 6.76 -20.78 -2.59
CA ASP A 112 7.62 -21.82 -3.18
C ASP A 112 8.06 -21.42 -4.60
N TYR A 113 7.09 -21.04 -5.44
CA TYR A 113 7.34 -20.51 -6.78
C TYR A 113 8.31 -19.32 -6.75
N TRP A 114 8.05 -18.32 -5.90
CA TRP A 114 8.85 -17.10 -5.88
C TRP A 114 10.29 -17.40 -5.43
N THR A 115 10.45 -18.30 -4.45
CA THR A 115 11.76 -18.78 -4.00
C THR A 115 12.53 -19.44 -5.15
N GLU A 116 11.88 -20.34 -5.90
CA GLU A 116 12.48 -20.99 -7.06
C GLU A 116 12.84 -19.99 -8.18
N TYR A 117 11.93 -19.06 -8.49
CA TYR A 117 12.11 -18.03 -9.51
C TYR A 117 13.32 -17.14 -9.21
N LYS A 118 13.49 -16.74 -7.95
CA LYS A 118 14.66 -15.99 -7.47
C LYS A 118 15.95 -16.83 -7.55
N ASN A 119 15.92 -18.09 -7.11
CA ASN A 119 17.08 -18.96 -7.10
C ASN A 119 17.60 -19.30 -8.52
N LYS A 120 16.71 -19.30 -9.52
CA LYS A 120 17.07 -19.49 -10.93
C LYS A 120 17.49 -18.20 -11.64
N GLY A 121 17.52 -17.06 -10.95
CA GLY A 121 17.95 -15.78 -11.53
C GLY A 121 16.89 -15.13 -12.44
N TYR A 122 15.60 -15.27 -12.11
CA TYR A 122 14.49 -14.63 -12.83
C TYR A 122 14.43 -15.00 -14.33
N PRO A 123 14.34 -16.30 -14.67
CA PRO A 123 14.41 -16.72 -16.06
C PRO A 123 13.14 -16.32 -16.85
N GLU A 124 13.31 -15.89 -18.09
CA GLU A 124 12.20 -15.45 -18.96
C GLU A 124 11.20 -16.56 -19.31
N ASN A 125 11.66 -17.81 -19.31
CA ASN A 125 10.85 -18.99 -19.68
C ASN A 125 9.97 -19.52 -18.53
N MET A 126 10.01 -18.91 -17.35
CA MET A 126 9.15 -19.27 -16.23
C MET A 126 8.00 -18.26 -16.13
N SER A 127 6.81 -18.71 -15.74
CA SER A 127 5.66 -17.83 -15.54
C SER A 127 6.02 -16.69 -14.58
N CYS A 128 5.60 -15.46 -14.88
CA CYS A 128 5.81 -14.30 -14.03
C CYS A 128 4.55 -14.11 -13.18
N LEU A 129 4.51 -14.77 -12.01
CA LEU A 129 3.32 -14.77 -11.15
C LEU A 129 3.32 -13.58 -10.20
N TYR A 130 2.16 -12.97 -10.04
CA TYR A 130 1.92 -11.80 -9.21
C TYR A 130 0.71 -12.03 -8.31
N LEU A 131 0.88 -11.90 -7.00
CA LEU A 131 -0.23 -11.90 -6.04
C LEU A 131 -0.81 -10.49 -6.01
N LYS A 132 -2.09 -10.38 -6.31
CA LYS A 132 -2.80 -9.10 -6.40
C LYS A 132 -4.23 -9.19 -5.89
N ASP A 133 -4.68 -8.11 -5.26
CA ASP A 133 -6.04 -7.94 -4.73
C ASP A 133 -6.33 -8.92 -3.58
N TRP A 134 -5.30 -9.28 -2.80
CA TRP A 134 -5.53 -10.12 -1.63
C TRP A 134 -6.12 -9.29 -0.49
N HIS A 135 -7.37 -9.60 -0.12
CA HIS A 135 -8.08 -9.01 1.01
C HIS A 135 -7.59 -9.57 2.35
N PHE A 136 -6.35 -9.22 2.71
CA PHE A 136 -5.71 -9.72 3.93
C PHE A 136 -6.56 -9.44 5.18
N THR A 137 -7.11 -8.23 5.29
CA THR A 137 -7.83 -7.84 6.52
C THR A 137 -9.20 -8.52 6.64
N ARG A 138 -9.82 -8.92 5.53
CA ARG A 138 -10.98 -9.82 5.53
C ARG A 138 -10.61 -11.22 6.02
N ASP A 139 -9.51 -11.77 5.54
CA ASP A 139 -9.08 -13.14 5.86
C ASP A 139 -8.51 -13.24 7.30
N PHE A 140 -7.85 -12.18 7.77
CA PHE A 140 -7.20 -12.07 9.09
C PHE A 140 -7.65 -10.79 9.83
N PRO A 141 -8.92 -10.68 10.24
CA PRO A 141 -9.48 -9.45 10.80
C PRO A 141 -8.93 -9.06 12.17
N SER A 142 -8.26 -9.99 12.86
CA SER A 142 -7.61 -9.74 14.16
C SER A 142 -6.14 -9.33 14.01
N ASP A 143 -5.55 -9.46 12.82
CA ASP A 143 -4.17 -9.09 12.57
C ASP A 143 -4.07 -7.64 12.10
N ASP A 144 -3.69 -6.76 13.03
CA ASP A 144 -3.38 -5.35 12.75
C ASP A 144 -1.99 -5.23 12.08
N VAL A 145 -1.92 -5.59 10.80
CA VAL A 145 -0.65 -5.56 10.04
C VAL A 145 -0.30 -4.18 9.51
N TYR A 146 -1.25 -3.25 9.45
CA TYR A 146 -1.05 -1.89 8.99
C TYR A 146 -2.09 -0.95 9.61
N GLN A 147 -1.72 0.32 9.73
CA GLN A 147 -2.60 1.38 10.23
C GLN A 147 -2.82 2.44 9.16
N ILE A 148 -4.06 2.90 9.01
CA ILE A 148 -4.42 3.97 8.07
C ILE A 148 -3.70 5.27 8.50
N PRO A 149 -2.91 5.91 7.64
CA PRO A 149 -2.29 7.19 7.94
C PRO A 149 -3.35 8.25 8.28
N HIS A 150 -3.09 9.14 9.25
CA HIS A 150 -4.09 10.10 9.74
C HIS A 150 -4.61 11.07 8.67
N VAL A 151 -3.84 11.32 7.62
CA VAL A 151 -4.27 12.14 6.48
C VAL A 151 -5.33 11.45 5.60
N PHE A 152 -5.52 10.14 5.78
CA PHE A 152 -6.55 9.32 5.13
C PHE A 152 -7.59 8.79 6.13
N ALA A 153 -7.74 9.43 7.29
CA ALA A 153 -8.68 8.98 8.33
C ALA A 153 -10.15 8.99 7.88
N SER A 154 -10.51 9.70 6.80
CA SER A 154 -11.87 9.73 6.24
C SER A 154 -12.11 8.55 5.28
N ASP A 155 -11.95 7.33 5.77
CA ASP A 155 -12.11 6.09 5.01
C ASP A 155 -13.55 5.55 5.11
N TRP A 156 -14.50 6.38 4.68
CA TRP A 156 -15.93 6.11 4.83
C TRP A 156 -16.36 4.77 4.19
N LEU A 157 -15.66 4.32 3.15
CA LEU A 157 -15.99 3.09 2.45
C LEU A 157 -15.62 1.88 3.31
N ASN A 158 -14.39 1.81 3.83
CA ASN A 158 -14.02 0.72 4.75
C ASN A 158 -14.75 0.80 6.10
N GLU A 159 -15.12 2.01 6.56
CA GLU A 159 -16.01 2.18 7.72
C GLU A 159 -17.38 1.53 7.46
N TYR A 160 -17.96 1.76 6.27
CA TYR A 160 -19.23 1.15 5.88
C TYR A 160 -19.16 -0.38 5.84
N TYR A 161 -18.14 -0.96 5.19
CA TYR A 161 -17.98 -2.42 5.11
C TYR A 161 -17.74 -3.05 6.49
N SER A 162 -16.94 -2.39 7.34
CA SER A 162 -16.69 -2.86 8.70
C SER A 162 -17.97 -2.96 9.56
N GLN A 163 -18.93 -2.05 9.33
CA GLN A 163 -20.17 -1.97 10.09
C GLN A 163 -21.32 -2.78 9.46
N SER A 164 -21.42 -2.80 8.13
CA SER A 164 -22.62 -3.23 7.40
C SER A 164 -22.44 -4.53 6.63
N CYS A 165 -21.21 -4.87 6.21
CA CYS A 165 -20.96 -6.01 5.33
C CYS A 165 -19.53 -6.56 5.54
N LYS A 166 -19.36 -7.46 6.51
CA LYS A 166 -18.06 -8.09 6.84
C LYS A 166 -17.52 -9.05 5.76
N GLN A 167 -18.07 -9.02 4.55
CA GLN A 167 -17.71 -9.93 3.47
C GLN A 167 -16.60 -9.37 2.56
N ASP A 168 -16.34 -8.06 2.63
CA ASP A 168 -15.38 -7.41 1.73
C ASP A 168 -14.66 -6.23 2.39
N ASP A 169 -13.58 -5.78 1.76
CA ASP A 169 -12.89 -4.55 2.10
C ASP A 169 -12.19 -3.93 0.88
N TYR A 170 -11.82 -2.66 0.98
CA TYR A 170 -11.03 -1.95 -0.02
C TYR A 170 -9.57 -1.85 0.43
N ARG A 171 -9.02 -2.98 0.89
CA ARG A 171 -7.67 -3.08 1.46
C ARG A 171 -6.95 -4.29 0.89
N PHE A 172 -6.03 -4.02 -0.03
CA PHE A 172 -5.42 -5.06 -0.84
C PHE A 172 -3.94 -5.21 -0.54
N VAL A 173 -3.49 -6.46 -0.44
CA VAL A 173 -2.08 -6.84 -0.44
C VAL A 173 -1.64 -7.22 -1.84
N TYR A 174 -0.44 -6.78 -2.18
CA TYR A 174 0.23 -7.03 -3.45
C TYR A 174 1.63 -7.56 -3.18
N MET A 175 2.03 -8.61 -3.90
CA MET A 175 3.31 -9.28 -3.71
C MET A 175 3.79 -9.90 -5.02
N GLY A 176 5.04 -9.66 -5.40
CA GLY A 176 5.61 -10.28 -6.59
C GLY A 176 7.12 -10.06 -6.75
N PRO A 177 7.80 -10.96 -7.47
CA PRO A 177 9.20 -10.78 -7.84
C PRO A 177 9.42 -9.54 -8.72
N SER A 178 10.69 -9.13 -8.85
CA SER A 178 11.07 -8.14 -9.84
C SER A 178 10.55 -8.54 -11.23
N GLY A 179 10.05 -7.58 -12.00
CA GLY A 179 9.48 -7.81 -13.33
C GLY A 179 7.98 -8.16 -13.33
N THR A 180 7.32 -8.33 -12.18
CA THR A 180 5.86 -8.36 -12.13
C THR A 180 5.27 -6.97 -12.32
N TRP A 181 4.13 -6.89 -12.99
CA TRP A 181 3.50 -5.62 -13.33
C TRP A 181 2.00 -5.76 -13.52
N HIS A 182 1.32 -4.62 -13.46
CA HIS A 182 -0.11 -4.51 -13.69
C HIS A 182 -0.40 -3.71 -14.96
N LEU A 183 -1.29 -4.24 -15.82
CA LEU A 183 -1.92 -3.50 -16.92
C LEU A 183 -2.98 -2.54 -16.39
#